data_AF-A0A522DWH7-F1
#
_entry.id   AF-A0A522DWH7-F1
#
_cell.length_a   1.000
_cell.length_b   1.000
_cell.length_c   1.000
_cell.angle_alpha   90.00
_cell.angle_beta   90.00
_cell.angle_gamma   90.00
#
_symmetry.space_group_name_H-M   'P 1'
#
loop_
_entity.id
_entity.type
_entity.pdbx_description
1 polymer ?
#
loop_
_entity_poly.entity_id
_entity_poly.type
_entity_poly.pdbx_seq_one_letter_code
_entity_poly.pdbx_strand_id
1 'polypeptide(L)'
;MEPKERIRGKANDLFMQYGLRSVSMDDIAAALGISKKTIYQFFSDKDELVDAVVDDELRQTQHDCIFCKTNALNAVEEMFLTMEQIHEQFRNMNPMVLYDLQKFHPTAYE
;
A
#
# COMPACT_ATOMS: atom_id res chain seq x y z
N MET A 1 -8.73 15.84 -2.22
CA MET A 1 -7.64 14.85 -2.28
C MET A 1 -6.52 15.50 -3.06
N GLU A 2 -5.37 15.69 -2.42
CA GLU A 2 -4.22 16.32 -3.05
C GLU A 2 -3.70 15.44 -4.20
N PRO A 3 -3.11 15.99 -5.27
CA PRO A 3 -2.62 15.21 -6.40
C PRO A 3 -1.67 14.06 -6.00
N LYS A 4 -0.81 14.30 -5.00
CA LYS A 4 0.13 13.30 -4.46
C LYS A 4 -0.60 12.10 -3.84
N GLU A 5 -1.66 12.35 -3.07
CA GLU A 5 -2.50 11.29 -2.46
C GLU A 5 -3.24 10.49 -3.52
N ARG A 6 -3.80 11.16 -4.54
CA ARG A 6 -4.50 10.50 -5.63
C ARG A 6 -3.58 9.57 -6.42
N ILE A 7 -2.34 9.99 -6.65
CA ILE A 7 -1.33 9.15 -7.31
C ILE A 7 -0.97 7.96 -6.44
N ARG A 8 -0.66 8.18 -5.15
CA ARG A 8 -0.33 7.11 -4.19
C ARG A 8 -1.44 6.07 -4.09
N GLY A 9 -2.69 6.52 -3.91
CA GLY A 9 -3.84 5.61 -3.81
C GLY A 9 -4.02 4.76 -5.06
N LYS A 10 -3.90 5.35 -6.25
CA LYS A 10 -4.01 4.57 -7.50
C LYS A 10 -2.82 3.62 -7.70
N ALA A 11 -1.62 4.02 -7.30
CA ALA A 11 -0.45 3.14 -7.31
C ALA A 11 -0.67 1.95 -6.39
N ASN A 12 -1.16 2.18 -5.17
CA ASN A 12 -1.52 1.12 -4.23
C ASN A 12 -2.49 0.11 -4.83
N ASP A 13 -3.61 0.57 -5.40
CA ASP A 13 -4.60 -0.32 -6.04
C ASP A 13 -3.94 -1.24 -7.09
N LEU A 14 -3.11 -0.68 -7.96
CA LEU A 14 -2.45 -1.41 -9.02
C LEU A 14 -1.38 -2.36 -8.48
N PHE A 15 -0.60 -1.92 -7.50
CA PHE A 15 0.41 -2.75 -6.84
C PHE A 15 -0.22 -3.94 -6.13
N MET A 16 -1.28 -3.72 -5.36
CA MET A 16 -2.01 -4.79 -4.66
C MET A 16 -2.66 -5.77 -5.65
N GLN A 17 -3.09 -5.32 -6.83
CA GLN A 17 -3.70 -6.21 -7.81
C GLN A 17 -2.67 -7.01 -8.63
N TYR A 18 -1.59 -6.37 -9.07
CA TYR A 18 -0.70 -6.94 -10.08
C TYR A 18 0.70 -7.29 -9.57
N GLY A 19 1.12 -6.72 -8.45
CA GLY A 19 2.49 -6.78 -7.92
C GLY A 19 3.27 -5.49 -8.22
N LEU A 20 4.31 -5.23 -7.42
CA LEU A 20 5.10 -4.00 -7.57
C LEU A 20 5.86 -4.03 -8.89
N ARG A 21 6.48 -5.16 -9.25
CA ARG A 21 7.37 -5.22 -10.41
C ARG A 21 6.63 -5.07 -11.73
N SER A 22 5.41 -5.61 -11.84
CA SER A 22 4.63 -5.61 -13.08
C SER A 22 3.99 -4.25 -13.41
N VAL A 23 3.84 -3.37 -12.43
CA VAL A 23 3.23 -2.06 -12.61
C VAL A 23 4.30 -1.02 -12.92
N SER A 24 4.21 -0.36 -14.07
CA SER A 24 5.08 0.73 -14.45
C SER A 24 4.50 2.10 -14.09
N MET A 25 5.34 3.13 -14.09
CA MET A 25 4.89 4.52 -13.97
C MET A 25 3.95 4.93 -15.12
N ASP A 26 4.06 4.29 -16.28
CA ASP A 26 3.17 4.54 -17.43
C ASP A 26 1.78 3.94 -17.19
N ASP A 27 1.69 2.76 -16.57
CA ASP A 27 0.41 2.13 -16.23
C ASP A 27 -0.37 2.98 -15.21
N ILE A 28 0.33 3.52 -14.21
CA ILE A 28 -0.26 4.41 -13.20
C ILE A 28 -0.76 5.72 -13.87
N ALA A 29 0.04 6.30 -14.76
CA ALA A 29 -0.33 7.51 -15.49
C ALA A 29 -1.57 7.29 -16.37
N ALA A 30 -1.61 6.16 -17.10
CA ALA A 30 -2.74 5.76 -17.93
C ALA A 30 -4.01 5.54 -17.09
N ALA A 31 -3.91 4.84 -15.96
CA ALA A 31 -5.05 4.60 -15.06
C ALA A 31 -5.61 5.88 -14.44
N LEU A 32 -4.78 6.92 -14.28
CA LEU A 32 -5.18 8.22 -13.75
C LEU A 32 -5.64 9.22 -14.82
N GLY A 33 -5.37 8.94 -16.10
CA GLY A 33 -5.59 9.88 -17.21
C GLY A 33 -4.69 11.12 -17.14
N ILE A 34 -3.45 10.96 -16.64
CA ILE A 34 -2.48 12.05 -16.50
C ILE A 34 -1.18 11.73 -17.25
N SER A 35 -0.31 12.71 -17.42
CA SER A 35 1.01 12.47 -18.01
C SER A 35 1.96 11.82 -16.99
N LYS A 36 2.88 10.97 -17.45
CA LYS A 36 3.98 10.45 -16.64
C LYS A 36 4.80 11.57 -15.96
N LYS A 37 4.98 12.70 -16.68
CA LYS A 37 5.64 13.90 -16.17
C LYS A 37 4.93 14.46 -14.93
N THR A 38 3.60 14.39 -14.87
CA THR A 38 2.83 14.82 -13.69
C THR A 38 3.15 13.96 -12.48
N ILE A 39 3.32 12.64 -12.65
CA ILE A 39 3.72 11.76 -11.54
C ILE A 39 5.11 12.15 -11.03
N TYR A 40 6.06 12.37 -11.94
CA TYR A 40 7.43 12.75 -11.59
C TYR A 40 7.57 14.12 -10.92
N GLN A 41 6.53 14.95 -10.89
CA GLN A 41 6.51 16.18 -10.10
C GLN A 41 6.33 15.91 -8.59
N PHE A 42 5.76 14.76 -8.23
CA PHE A 42 5.43 14.41 -6.85
C PHE A 42 6.27 13.26 -6.27
N PHE A 43 6.79 12.40 -7.14
CA PHE A 43 7.64 11.25 -6.83
C PHE A 43 8.78 11.18 -7.83
N SER A 44 10.01 11.33 -7.37
CA SER A 44 11.22 11.39 -8.18
C SER A 44 11.47 10.10 -8.98
N ASP A 45 11.13 8.95 -8.41
CA ASP A 45 11.18 7.65 -9.04
C ASP A 45 10.07 6.72 -8.54
N LYS A 46 10.12 5.47 -8.98
CA LYS A 46 9.16 4.44 -8.57
C LYS A 46 9.42 3.98 -7.13
N ASP A 47 10.66 4.00 -6.67
CA ASP A 47 11.01 3.57 -5.32
C ASP A 47 10.41 4.53 -4.29
N GLU A 48 10.52 5.85 -4.50
CA GLU A 48 9.86 6.85 -3.64
C GLU A 48 8.33 6.67 -3.61
N LEU A 49 7.72 6.27 -4.73
CA LEU A 49 6.29 5.97 -4.77
C LEU A 49 5.94 4.69 -4.00
N VAL A 50 6.77 3.65 -4.11
CA VAL A 50 6.60 2.41 -3.34
C VAL A 50 6.77 2.68 -1.85
N ASP A 51 7.81 3.40 -1.44
CA ASP A 51 8.03 3.83 -0.05
C ASP A 51 6.80 4.55 0.49
N ALA A 52 6.28 5.53 -0.26
CA ALA A 52 5.12 6.29 0.15
C ALA A 52 3.85 5.43 0.29
N VAL A 53 3.66 4.43 -0.57
CA VAL A 53 2.54 3.48 -0.47
C VAL A 53 2.70 2.60 0.76
N VAL A 54 3.88 2.01 0.97
CA VAL A 54 4.15 1.13 2.13
C VAL A 54 3.97 1.89 3.44
N ASP A 55 4.48 3.11 3.52
CA ASP A 55 4.28 4.01 4.66
C ASP A 55 2.80 4.24 4.98
N ASP A 56 1.95 4.36 3.95
CA ASP A 56 0.52 4.58 4.12
C ASP A 56 -0.18 3.31 4.62
N GLU A 57 0.17 2.16 4.07
CA GLU A 57 -0.34 0.85 4.49
C GLU A 57 0.06 0.53 5.94
N LEU A 58 1.30 0.84 6.34
CA LEU A 58 1.76 0.69 7.73
C LEU A 58 0.99 1.61 8.68
N ARG A 59 0.77 2.88 8.28
CA ARG A 59 -0.05 3.81 9.08
C ARG A 59 -1.49 3.32 9.23
N GLN A 60 -2.09 2.82 8.15
CA GLN A 60 -3.44 2.28 8.18
C GLN A 60 -3.51 1.04 9.09
N THR A 61 -2.56 0.12 8.97
CA THR A 61 -2.47 -1.08 9.80
C THR A 61 -2.31 -0.74 11.28
N GLN A 62 -1.48 0.25 11.62
CA GLN A 62 -1.34 0.74 12.99
C GLN A 62 -2.64 1.33 13.52
N HIS A 63 -3.32 2.15 12.72
CA HIS A 63 -4.61 2.73 13.08
C HIS A 63 -5.67 1.65 13.34
N ASP A 64 -5.70 0.63 12.48
CA ASP A 64 -6.61 -0.50 12.56
C ASP A 64 -6.34 -1.37 13.80
N CYS A 65 -5.07 -1.60 14.15
CA CYS A 65 -4.70 -2.29 15.38
C CYS A 65 -5.13 -1.49 16.63
N ILE A 66 -4.91 -0.17 16.64
CA ILE A 66 -5.36 0.70 17.74
C ILE A 66 -6.88 0.67 17.84
N PHE A 67 -7.59 0.69 16.71
CA PHE A 67 -9.04 0.58 16.66
C PHE A 67 -9.52 -0.74 17.27
N CYS A 68 -8.95 -1.89 16.87
CA CYS A 68 -9.29 -3.18 17.45
C CYS A 68 -9.07 -3.20 18.96
N LYS A 69 -7.91 -2.72 19.42
CA LYS A 69 -7.58 -2.65 20.85
C LYS A 69 -8.54 -1.76 21.64
N THR A 70 -8.99 -0.65 21.06
CA THR A 70 -9.87 0.31 21.75
C THR A 70 -11.32 -0.19 21.82
N ASN A 71 -11.74 -1.02 20.87
CA ASN A 71 -13.12 -1.49 20.76
C ASN A 71 -13.33 -2.93 21.28
N ALA A 72 -12.27 -3.70 21.50
CA ALA A 72 -12.37 -5.03 22.07
C ALA A 72 -12.78 -5.00 23.55
N LEU A 73 -13.66 -5.92 23.96
CA LEU A 73 -14.09 -6.08 25.34
C LEU A 73 -13.00 -6.75 26.19
N ASN A 74 -12.14 -7.57 25.57
CA ASN A 74 -11.04 -8.28 26.22
C ASN A 74 -9.96 -8.70 25.20
N ALA A 75 -8.83 -9.21 25.71
CA ALA A 75 -7.68 -9.59 24.88
C ALA A 75 -7.95 -10.73 23.88
N VAL A 76 -8.91 -11.63 24.17
CA VAL A 76 -9.25 -12.72 23.25
C VAL A 76 -10.04 -12.17 22.06
N GLU A 77 -10.99 -11.27 22.31
CA GLU A 77 -11.71 -10.57 21.23
C GLU A 77 -10.79 -9.68 20.41
N GLU A 78 -9.85 -8.97 21.05
CA GLU A 78 -8.80 -8.20 20.35
C GLU A 78 -8.04 -9.11 19.37
N MET A 79 -7.61 -10.30 19.82
CA MET A 79 -6.92 -11.27 18.94
C MET A 79 -7.77 -11.66 17.74
N PHE A 80 -9.07 -11.91 17.93
CA PHE A 80 -9.96 -12.27 16.82
C PHE A 80 -10.15 -11.11 15.83
N LEU A 81 -10.38 -9.89 16.32
CA LEU A 81 -10.54 -8.70 15.49
C LEU A 81 -9.27 -8.41 14.68
N THR A 82 -8.09 -8.48 15.33
CA THR A 82 -6.81 -8.31 14.64
C THR A 82 -6.59 -9.41 13.60
N MET A 83 -6.93 -10.66 13.91
CA MET A 83 -6.77 -11.77 12.95
C MET A 83 -7.70 -11.64 11.73
N GLU A 84 -8.92 -11.14 11.93
CA GLU A 84 -9.86 -10.83 10.85
C GLU A 84 -9.33 -9.70 9.95
N GLN A 85 -8.83 -8.60 10.55
CA GLN A 85 -8.23 -7.50 9.79
C GLN A 85 -7.02 -7.93 8.96
N ILE A 86 -6.11 -8.71 9.57
CA ILE A 86 -4.96 -9.28 8.87
C ILE A 86 -5.43 -10.11 7.69
N HIS A 87 -6.39 -11.02 7.89
CA HIS A 87 -6.91 -11.85 6.80
C HIS A 87 -7.55 -11.03 5.66
N GLU A 88 -8.31 -9.98 5.97
CA GLU A 88 -8.91 -9.12 4.93
C GLU A 88 -7.86 -8.33 4.14
N GLN A 89 -6.80 -7.84 4.79
CA GLN A 89 -5.67 -7.20 4.10
C GLN A 89 -5.00 -8.18 3.13
N PHE A 90 -4.63 -9.38 3.59
CA PHE A 90 -3.92 -10.35 2.75
C PHE A 90 -4.79 -10.97 1.67
N ARG A 91 -6.11 -11.10 1.88
CA ARG A 91 -7.02 -11.71 0.88
C ARG A 91 -7.06 -10.92 -0.43
N ASN A 92 -6.98 -9.61 -0.34
CA ASN A 92 -7.13 -8.71 -1.47
C ASN A 92 -5.78 -8.28 -2.09
N MET A 93 -4.67 -8.74 -1.53
CA MET A 93 -3.32 -8.45 -2.00
C MET A 93 -2.78 -9.59 -2.87
N ASN A 94 -2.14 -9.24 -3.98
CA ASN A 94 -1.34 -10.14 -4.78
C ASN A 94 -0.12 -10.61 -3.96
N PRO A 95 0.07 -11.92 -3.74
CA PRO A 95 1.17 -12.43 -2.92
C PRO A 95 2.56 -12.03 -3.41
N MET A 96 2.70 -11.69 -4.70
CA MET A 96 3.95 -11.21 -5.27
C MET A 96 4.37 -9.84 -4.74
N VAL A 97 3.47 -9.05 -4.14
CA VAL A 97 3.81 -7.74 -3.57
C VAL A 97 4.91 -7.88 -2.53
N LEU A 98 4.78 -8.81 -1.58
CA LEU A 98 5.79 -9.02 -0.54
C LEU A 98 7.12 -9.51 -1.12
N TYR A 99 7.04 -10.43 -2.09
CA TYR A 99 8.22 -10.92 -2.77
C TYR A 99 8.94 -9.81 -3.53
N ASP A 100 8.20 -8.96 -4.24
CA ASP A 100 8.75 -7.86 -5.01
C ASP A 100 9.30 -6.77 -4.09
N LEU A 101 8.61 -6.50 -2.98
CA LEU A 101 9.03 -5.53 -1.97
C LEU A 101 10.39 -5.95 -1.41
N GLN A 102 10.51 -7.18 -0.94
CA GLN A 102 11.75 -7.73 -0.39
C GLN A 102 12.89 -7.76 -1.43
N LYS A 103 12.59 -8.07 -2.69
CA LYS A 103 13.62 -8.32 -3.71
C LYS A 103 14.06 -7.07 -4.48
N PHE A 104 13.15 -6.15 -4.76
CA PHE A 104 13.39 -5.02 -5.66
C PHE A 104 13.31 -3.67 -4.95
N HIS A 105 12.70 -3.60 -3.77
CA HIS A 105 12.52 -2.38 -3.00
C HIS A 105 12.97 -2.58 -1.54
N PRO A 106 14.24 -2.98 -1.28
CA PRO A 106 14.71 -3.38 0.05
C PRO A 106 14.59 -2.25 1.08
N THR A 107 14.76 -1.00 0.67
CA THR A 107 14.60 0.18 1.56
C THR A 107 13.20 0.28 2.15
N ALA A 108 12.17 -0.06 1.35
CA ALA A 108 10.77 -0.06 1.79
C ALA A 108 10.41 -1.28 2.64
N TYR A 109 11.24 -2.34 2.61
CA TYR A 109 10.99 -3.58 3.32
C TYR A 109 11.54 -3.58 4.76
N GLU A 110 12.54 -2.75 5.03
CA GLU A 110 13.17 -2.60 6.36
C GLU A 110 12.34 -1.75 7.33
#